data_AF-A0A938MVF0-F1
#
_entry.id   AF-A0A938MVF0-F1
#
_cell.length_a   1.000
_cell.length_b   1.000
_cell.length_c   1.000
_cell.angle_alpha   90.00
_cell.angle_beta   90.00
_cell.angle_gamma   90.00
#
_symmetry.space_group_name_H-M   'P 1'
#
loop_
_entity.id
_entity.type
_entity.pdbx_description
1 polymer ?
#
loop_
_entity_poly.entity_id
_entity_poly.type
_entity_poly.pdbx_seq_one_letter_code
_entity_poly.pdbx_strand_id
1 'polypeptide(L)'
;MDIKVIPLSQLQTDAPGLLTRCCDSGQPVVVEIPDHRLVAIQPLDADDEDDTLISDLIDTNADFRALVEKSALSPRKPFVVNSVRTE
;
A
#
# COMPACT_ATOMS: atom_id res chain seq x y z
N MET A 1 -22.27 -2.82 1.48
CA MET A 1 -20.80 -2.74 1.39
C MET A 1 -20.36 -1.74 2.43
N ASP A 2 -19.95 -2.23 3.59
CA ASP A 2 -19.49 -1.40 4.71
C ASP A 2 -17.97 -1.50 4.72
N ILE A 3 -17.29 -0.60 4.00
CA ILE A 3 -15.83 -0.59 3.94
C ILE A 3 -15.35 0.04 5.23
N LYS A 4 -14.72 -0.78 6.09
CA LYS A 4 -14.26 -0.34 7.40
C LYS A 4 -13.05 0.59 7.25
N VAL A 5 -13.25 1.86 7.57
CA VAL A 5 -12.18 2.85 7.67
C VAL A 5 -11.60 2.82 9.08
N ILE A 6 -10.28 2.67 9.18
CA ILE A 6 -9.54 2.71 10.44
C ILE A 6 -8.53 3.87 10.44
N PRO A 7 -8.25 4.50 11.59
CA PRO A 7 -7.20 5.50 11.68
C PRO A 7 -5.81 4.84 11.58
N LEU A 8 -4.83 5.57 11.04
CA LEU A 8 -3.44 5.11 10.95
C LEU A 8 -2.88 4.62 12.30
N SER A 9 -3.23 5.25 13.41
CA SER A 9 -2.78 4.83 14.75
C SER A 9 -3.21 3.41 15.10
N GLN A 10 -4.39 2.97 14.63
CA GLN A 10 -4.89 1.62 14.85
C GLN A 10 -4.10 0.61 14.03
N LEU A 11 -3.75 0.93 12.78
CA LEU A 11 -2.85 0.11 11.97
C LEU A 11 -1.45 0.02 12.62
N GLN A 12 -0.93 1.11 13.19
CA GLN A 12 0.38 1.12 13.84
C GLN A 12 0.42 0.28 15.13
N THR A 13 -0.73 0.13 15.80
CA THR A 13 -0.82 -0.61 17.07
C THR A 13 -0.81 -2.13 16.86
N ASP A 14 -1.51 -2.62 15.83
CA ASP A 14 -1.63 -4.05 15.52
C ASP A 14 -1.63 -4.29 13.99
N ALA A 15 -0.54 -3.90 13.33
CA ALA A 15 -0.36 -4.14 11.90
C ALA A 15 -0.51 -5.62 11.52
N PRO A 16 0.20 -6.58 12.15
CA PRO A 16 0.11 -7.98 11.74
C PRO A 16 -1.30 -8.54 11.92
N GLY A 17 -1.97 -8.27 13.05
CA GLY A 17 -3.31 -8.79 13.30
C GLY A 17 -4.39 -8.19 12.40
N LEU A 18 -4.22 -6.94 11.94
CA LEU A 18 -5.11 -6.33 10.95
C LEU A 18 -4.88 -6.87 9.54
N LEU A 19 -3.62 -7.07 9.14
CA LEU A 19 -3.27 -7.61 7.82
C LEU A 19 -3.70 -9.08 7.70
N THR A 20 -3.51 -9.91 8.72
CA THR A 20 -4.02 -11.29 8.73
C THR A 20 -5.53 -11.33 8.56
N ARG A 21 -6.27 -10.47 9.28
CA ARG A 21 -7.73 -10.37 9.13
C ARG A 21 -8.17 -9.87 7.76
N CYS A 22 -7.40 -8.96 7.16
CA CYS A 22 -7.61 -8.49 5.78
C CYS A 22 -7.49 -9.67 4.80
N CYS A 23 -6.43 -10.47 4.93
CA CYS A 23 -6.22 -11.68 4.13
C CYS A 23 -7.31 -12.73 4.35
N ASP A 24 -7.64 -13.06 5.61
CA ASP A 24 -8.63 -14.10 5.91
C ASP A 24 -10.05 -13.72 5.45
N SER A 25 -10.37 -12.43 5.45
CA SER A 25 -11.70 -11.94 5.07
C SER A 25 -11.86 -11.69 3.57
N GLY A 26 -10.75 -11.57 2.82
CA GLY A 26 -10.77 -11.14 1.42
C GLY A 26 -11.28 -9.69 1.24
N GLN A 27 -11.46 -8.93 2.32
CA GLN A 27 -12.02 -7.58 2.27
C GLN A 27 -10.96 -6.52 2.46
N PRO A 28 -10.98 -5.44 1.66
CA PRO A 28 -10.01 -4.37 1.80
C PRO A 28 -10.23 -3.60 3.10
N VAL A 29 -9.13 -3.27 3.78
CA VAL A 29 -9.09 -2.37 4.93
C VAL A 29 -8.70 -0.99 4.44
N VAL A 30 -9.51 0.03 4.73
CA VAL A 30 -9.18 1.42 4.39
C VAL A 30 -8.58 2.12 5.58
N VAL A 31 -7.43 2.76 5.38
CA VAL A 31 -6.67 3.45 6.41
C VAL A 31 -6.71 4.94 6.12
N GLU A 32 -7.18 5.72 7.08
CA GLU A 32 -7.07 7.18 7.03
C GLU A 32 -5.69 7.60 7.56
N ILE A 33 -4.91 8.24 6.70
CA ILE A 33 -3.60 8.84 7.00
C ILE A 33 -3.75 10.37 7.10
N PRO A 34 -2.73 11.11 7.60
CA PRO A 34 -2.81 12.56 7.72
C PRO A 34 -3.22 13.26 6.41
N ASP A 35 -3.88 14.41 6.56
CA ASP A 35 -4.49 15.19 5.46
C ASP A 35 -5.74 14.52 4.84
N HIS A 36 -6.51 13.73 5.61
CA HIS A 36 -7.72 13.03 5.15
C HIS A 36 -7.51 12.15 3.92
N ARG A 37 -6.28 11.64 3.75
CA ARG A 37 -5.95 10.73 2.66
C ARG A 37 -6.35 9.32 3.05
N LEU A 38 -6.89 8.58 2.09
CA LEU A 38 -7.31 7.20 2.28
C LEU A 38 -6.38 6.27 1.52
N VAL A 39 -5.90 5.23 2.20
CA VAL A 39 -5.12 4.16 1.61
C VAL A 39 -5.92 2.87 1.76
N ALA A 40 -6.29 2.25 0.65
CA ALA A 40 -6.87 0.92 0.67
C ALA A 40 -5.74 -0.12 0.71
N ILE A 41 -5.84 -1.06 1.64
CA ILE A 41 -4.99 -2.24 1.72
C ILE A 41 -5.88 -3.43 1.38
N GLN A 42 -5.61 -4.08 0.26
CA GLN A 42 -6.30 -5.30 -0.14
C GLN A 42 -5.34 -6.50 0.01
N PRO A 43 -5.88 -7.69 0.30
CA PRO A 43 -5.08 -8.89 0.20
C PRO A 43 -4.67 -9.11 -1.26
N LEU A 44 -3.48 -9.70 -1.45
CA LEU A 44 -3.07 -10.18 -2.76
C LEU A 44 -3.80 -11.51 -2.98
N ASP A 45 -4.61 -11.59 -4.03
CA ASP A 45 -5.21 -12.84 -4.45
C ASP A 45 -4.09 -13.72 -5.02
N ALA A 46 -3.79 -14.82 -4.33
CA ALA A 46 -2.72 -15.73 -4.75
C ALA A 46 -2.99 -16.42 -6.11
N ASP A 47 -4.24 -16.36 -6.56
CA ASP A 47 -4.73 -16.90 -7.83
C ASP A 47 -4.96 -15.81 -8.90
N ASP A 48 -4.69 -14.53 -8.60
CA ASP A 48 -4.87 -13.44 -9.57
C ASP A 48 -3.68 -13.37 -10.53
N GLU A 49 -3.94 -13.62 -11.81
CA GLU A 49 -2.96 -13.46 -12.90
C GLU A 49 -2.40 -12.04 -12.98
N ASP A 50 -3.11 -11.04 -12.43
CA ASP A 50 -2.68 -9.63 -12.38
C ASP A 50 -1.34 -9.42 -11.63
N ASP A 51 -1.03 -10.23 -10.60
CA ASP A 51 0.26 -10.16 -9.89
C ASP A 51 1.43 -10.65 -10.78
N THR A 52 1.14 -11.48 -11.79
CA THR A 52 2.13 -11.94 -12.76
C THR A 52 2.30 -10.98 -13.94
N LEU A 53 1.30 -10.16 -14.28
CA LEU A 53 1.37 -9.24 -15.43
C LEU A 53 2.48 -8.19 -15.29
N ILE A 54 2.67 -7.64 -14.09
CA ILE A 54 3.75 -6.66 -13.85
C ILE A 54 5.12 -7.34 -13.90
N SER A 55 5.21 -8.56 -13.36
CA SER A 55 6.45 -9.35 -13.37
C SER A 55 6.85 -9.73 -14.81
N ASP A 56 5.90 -10.22 -15.60
CA ASP A 56 6.07 -10.54 -17.02
C ASP A 56 6.45 -9.30 -17.85
N LEU A 57 5.84 -8.14 -17.56
CA LEU A 57 6.17 -6.89 -18.22
C LEU A 57 7.61 -6.42 -17.92
N ILE A 58 8.11 -6.61 -16.70
CA ILE A 58 9.49 -6.31 -16.33
C ILE A 58 10.46 -7.24 -17.07
N ASP A 59 10.12 -8.52 -17.21
CA ASP A 59 10.97 -9.52 -17.88
C ASP A 59 10.98 -9.34 -19.41
N THR A 60 9.84 -8.98 -20.00
CA THR A 60 9.65 -8.93 -21.46
C THR A 60 9.96 -7.54 -22.06
N ASN A 61 9.83 -6.44 -21.29
CA ASN A 61 9.96 -5.08 -21.80
C ASN A 61 11.19 -4.34 -21.24
N ALA A 62 12.20 -4.16 -22.09
CA ALA A 62 13.46 -3.49 -21.72
C ALA A 62 13.29 -1.99 -21.35
N ASP A 63 12.38 -1.26 -22.02
CA ASP A 63 12.12 0.15 -21.72
C ASP A 63 11.41 0.32 -20.38
N PHE A 64 10.46 -0.56 -20.08
CA PHE A 64 9.76 -0.58 -18.80
C PHE A 64 10.73 -0.90 -17.65
N ARG A 65 11.61 -1.89 -17.82
CA ARG A 65 12.67 -2.19 -16.85
C ARG A 65 13.59 -0.99 -16.60
N ALA A 66 14.02 -0.29 -17.66
CA ALA A 66 14.85 0.91 -17.52
C ALA A 66 14.11 2.05 -16.78
N LEU A 67 12.80 2.19 -17.00
CA LEU A 67 11.95 3.15 -16.29
C LEU A 67 11.86 2.83 -14.79
N VAL A 68 11.67 1.56 -14.43
CA VAL A 68 11.62 1.10 -13.04
C VAL A 68 12.95 1.37 -12.33
N GLU A 69 14.08 1.07 -12.96
CA GLU A 69 15.41 1.33 -12.40
C GLU A 69 15.64 2.82 -12.16
N LYS A 70 15.27 3.67 -13.12
CA LYS A 70 15.34 5.13 -12.98
C LYS A 70 14.44 5.67 -11.86
N SER A 71 13.26 5.09 -11.70
CA SER A 71 12.32 5.45 -10.63
C SER A 71 12.85 5.06 -9.25
N ALA A 72 13.49 3.90 -9.12
CA ALA A 72 14.13 3.44 -7.89
C ALA A 72 15.29 4.35 -7.45
N LEU A 73 16.04 4.89 -8.40
CA LEU A 73 17.15 5.82 -8.16
C LEU A 73 16.70 7.26 -7.91
N SER A 74 15.44 7.58 -8.21
CA SER A 74 14.93 8.95 -8.05
C SER A 74 14.74 9.28 -6.56
N PRO A 75 15.16 10.48 -6.10
CA PRO A 75 14.96 10.90 -4.73
C PRO A 75 13.45 10.93 -4.42
N ARG A 76 13.00 9.98 -3.61
CA ARG A 76 11.62 9.94 -3.13
C ARG A 76 11.43 11.12 -2.18
N LYS A 77 10.50 12.02 -2.49
CA LYS A 77 10.15 13.10 -1.57
C LYS A 77 9.67 12.45 -0.26
N PRO A 78 10.36 12.66 0.87
CA PRO A 78 9.89 12.12 2.13
C PRO A 78 8.50 12.67 2.42
N PHE A 79 7.64 11.82 2.99
CA PHE A 79 6.37 12.30 3.52
C PHE A 79 6.69 13.39 4.55
N VAL A 80 6.03 14.54 4.42
CA VAL A 80 6.19 15.62 5.39
C VAL A 80 5.64 15.10 6.71
N VAL A 81 6.51 14.80 7.67
CA VAL A 81 6.09 14.50 9.05
C VAL A 81 5.72 15.86 9.65
N ASN A 82 4.45 16.25 9.53
CA ASN A 82 3.93 17.38 10.30
C ASN A 82 3.88 16.95 11.77
N SER A 83 5.01 17.03 12.47
CA SER A 83 5.07 17.07 13.93
C SER A 83 4.53 18.42 14.38
N VAL A 84 3.23 18.53 14.57
CA VAL A 84 2.62 19.59 15.40
C VAL A 84 2.20 18.91 16.71
N ARG A 85 3.13 18.86 17.67
CA ARG A 85 3.26 19.74 18.85
C ARG A 85 2.08 19.61 19.81
N THR A 86 2.33 18.87 20.90
CA THR A 86 1.79 19.12 22.24
C THR A 86 1.89 20.59 22.58
N GLU A 87 0.77 21.19 22.97
CA GLU A 87 0.59 22.09 24.11
C GLU A 87 -0.92 22.31 24.34
#